data_AF-A0A1Y4TTP3-F1
#
_entry.id   AF-A0A1Y4TTP3-F1
#
_cell.length_a   1.000
_cell.length_b   1.000
_cell.length_c   1.000
_cell.angle_alpha   90.00
_cell.angle_beta   90.00
_cell.angle_gamma   90.00
#
_symmetry.space_group_name_H-M   'P 1'
#
loop_
_entity.id
_entity.type
_entity.pdbx_description
1 polymer ?
#
loop_
_entity_poly.entity_id
_entity_poly.type
_entity_poly.pdbx_seq_one_letter_code
_entity_poly.pdbx_strand_id
1 'polypeptide(L)'
;MKNNSVIFKETILNQIKDYLDGKITKEEYYEIAEPFYSKYADTYQNPLFHEYFINTVADACLCYIDEPGLTPEIREKIFHKSLSEAYVILRKF
;
A
#
# COMPACT_ATOMS: atom_id res chain seq x y z
N MET A 1 20.34 -15.52 8.61
CA MET A 1 19.94 -14.16 8.19
C MET A 1 18.45 -14.21 7.87
N LYS A 2 17.60 -13.41 8.53
CA LYS A 2 16.23 -13.24 8.04
C LYS A 2 16.33 -12.60 6.66
N ASN A 3 15.67 -13.17 5.65
CA ASN A 3 15.68 -12.63 4.30
C ASN A 3 15.09 -11.21 4.33
N ASN A 4 15.89 -10.19 4.05
CA ASN A 4 15.43 -8.79 4.00
C ASN A 4 14.23 -8.62 3.05
N SER A 5 14.19 -9.42 1.98
CA SER A 5 13.06 -9.54 1.05
C SER A 5 11.75 -9.99 1.72
N VAL A 6 11.80 -10.98 2.62
CA VAL A 6 10.59 -11.43 3.35
C VAL A 6 10.09 -10.35 4.29
N ILE A 7 11.02 -9.66 4.98
CA ILE A 7 10.70 -8.54 5.87
C ILE A 7 10.03 -7.41 5.08
N PHE A 8 10.54 -7.05 3.90
CA PHE A 8 9.94 -6.01 3.06
C PHE A 8 8.47 -6.31 2.73
N LYS A 9 8.20 -7.51 2.18
CA LYS A 9 6.84 -7.91 1.82
C LYS A 9 5.93 -7.93 3.04
N GLU A 10 6.36 -8.51 4.16
CA GLU A 10 5.57 -8.57 5.39
C GLU A 10 5.25 -7.16 5.93
N THR A 11 6.21 -6.24 5.90
CA THR A 11 5.98 -4.87 6.34
C THR A 11 4.95 -4.15 5.48
N ILE A 12 5.04 -4.25 4.15
CA ILE A 12 4.04 -3.67 3.24
C ILE A 12 2.65 -4.26 3.50
N LEU A 13 2.55 -5.58 3.64
CA LEU A 13 1.27 -6.25 3.89
C LEU A 13 0.69 -5.85 5.25
N ASN A 14 1.52 -5.69 6.28
CA ASN A 14 1.07 -5.24 7.60
C ASN A 14 0.59 -3.80 7.59
N GLN A 15 1.27 -2.89 6.87
CA GLN A 15 0.81 -1.51 6.70
C GLN A 15 -0.56 -1.46 6.02
N ILE A 16 -0.75 -2.21 4.93
CA ILE A 16 -2.05 -2.28 4.24
C ILE A 16 -3.11 -2.86 5.18
N LYS A 17 -2.77 -3.91 5.94
CA LYS A 17 -3.69 -4.53 6.89
C LYS A 17 -4.08 -3.58 8.03
N ASP A 18 -3.15 -2.81 8.58
CA ASP A 18 -3.42 -1.88 9.66
C ASP A 18 -4.41 -0.78 9.22
N TYR A 19 -4.30 -0.32 7.96
CA TYR A 19 -5.31 0.55 7.36
C TYR A 19 -6.66 -0.17 7.20
N LEU A 20 -6.69 -1.37 6.61
CA LEU A 20 -7.94 -2.12 6.39
C LEU A 20 -8.65 -2.52 7.70
N ASP A 21 -7.89 -2.73 8.78
CA ASP A 21 -8.42 -3.00 10.11
C ASP A 21 -8.87 -1.71 10.85
N GLY A 22 -8.72 -0.53 10.23
CA GLY A 22 -9.10 0.76 10.79
C GLY A 22 -8.19 1.26 11.91
N LYS A 23 -6.97 0.74 12.03
CA LYS A 23 -5.99 1.14 13.05
C LYS A 23 -5.27 2.44 12.70
N ILE A 24 -5.13 2.70 11.41
CA ILE A 24 -4.53 3.92 10.86
C ILE A 24 -5.43 4.46 9.75
N THR A 25 -5.39 5.77 9.51
CA THR A 25 -6.09 6.39 8.38
C THR A 25 -5.34 6.18 7.06
N LYS A 26 -5.96 6.51 5.92
CA LYS A 26 -5.26 6.44 4.61
C LYS A 26 -4.12 7.44 4.51
N GLU A 27 -4.22 8.59 5.18
CA GLU A 27 -3.18 9.61 5.25
C GLU A 27 -2.00 9.08 6.06
N GLU A 28 -2.25 8.49 7.24
CA GLU A 28 -1.21 7.84 8.04
C GLU A 28 -0.57 6.66 7.30
N TYR A 29 -1.36 5.88 6.56
CA TYR A 29 -0.84 4.82 5.70
C TYR A 29 0.18 5.36 4.71
N TYR A 30 -0.12 6.46 4.01
CA TYR A 30 0.80 7.07 3.05
C TYR A 30 2.10 7.55 3.68
N GLU A 31 2.00 8.28 4.80
CA GLU A 31 3.15 8.79 5.55
C GLU A 31 4.09 7.68 6.04
N ILE A 32 3.56 6.47 6.27
CA ILE A 32 4.33 5.30 6.70
C ILE A 32 4.85 4.50 5.50
N ALA A 33 4.01 4.29 4.48
CA ALA A 33 4.28 3.37 3.38
C ALA A 33 5.26 3.97 2.36
N GLU A 34 5.15 5.26 2.02
CA GLU A 34 6.03 5.88 1.02
C GLU A 34 7.49 5.85 1.46
N PRO A 35 7.88 6.32 2.66
CA PRO A 35 9.29 6.34 3.05
C PRO A 35 9.87 4.93 3.20
N PHE A 36 9.04 3.96 3.64
CA PHE A 36 9.44 2.56 3.74
C PHE A 36 9.70 1.97 2.35
N TYR A 37 8.76 2.13 1.42
CA TYR A 37 8.90 1.60 0.07
C TYR A 37 10.10 2.22 -0.64
N SER A 38 10.21 3.55 -0.65
CA SER A 38 11.30 4.29 -1.31
C SER A 38 12.68 3.89 -0.78
N LYS A 39 12.78 3.53 0.50
CA LYS A 39 14.06 3.12 1.12
C LYS A 39 14.41 1.64 0.90
N TYR A 40 13.43 0.75 0.84
CA TYR A 40 13.67 -0.69 0.93
C TYR A 40 13.19 -1.50 -0.28
N ALA A 41 12.57 -0.89 -1.29
CA ALA A 41 12.07 -1.60 -2.47
C ALA A 41 13.13 -2.47 -3.13
N ASP A 42 14.36 -1.96 -3.29
CA ASP A 42 15.47 -2.69 -3.93
C ASP A 42 15.88 -3.97 -3.18
N THR A 43 15.49 -4.11 -1.91
CA THR A 43 15.77 -5.31 -1.11
C THR A 43 14.84 -6.48 -1.43
N TYR A 44 13.80 -6.26 -2.23
CA TYR A 44 12.83 -7.26 -2.66
C TYR A 44 12.98 -7.53 -4.16
N GLN A 45 13.33 -8.75 -4.53
CA GLN A 45 13.61 -9.12 -5.93
C GLN A 45 12.40 -9.82 -6.55
N ASN A 46 11.28 -9.10 -6.67
CA ASN A 46 10.07 -9.59 -7.35
C ASN A 46 9.44 -8.48 -8.20
N PRO A 47 9.83 -8.36 -9.48
CA PRO A 47 9.37 -7.27 -10.35
C PRO A 47 7.84 -7.18 -10.46
N LEU A 48 7.14 -8.34 -10.50
CA LEU A 48 5.68 -8.38 -10.61
C LEU A 48 5.00 -7.81 -9.36
N PHE A 49 5.57 -8.03 -8.18
CA PHE A 49 5.09 -7.41 -6.95
C PHE A 49 5.25 -5.89 -7.01
N HIS A 50 6.41 -5.38 -7.45
CA HIS A 50 6.66 -3.93 -7.53
C HIS A 50 5.73 -3.26 -8.52
N GLU A 51 5.61 -3.82 -9.72
CA GLU A 51 4.71 -3.34 -10.76
C GLU A 51 3.27 -3.29 -10.25
N TYR A 52 2.79 -4.38 -9.64
CA TYR A 52 1.44 -4.44 -9.11
C TYR A 52 1.24 -3.45 -7.95
N PHE A 53 2.19 -3.34 -7.03
CA PHE A 53 2.12 -2.37 -5.92
C PHE A 53 2.05 -0.93 -6.42
N ILE A 54 2.90 -0.55 -7.38
CA ILE A 54 2.93 0.81 -7.93
C ILE A 54 1.60 1.13 -8.63
N ASN A 55 1.11 0.22 -9.49
CA ASN A 55 -0.10 0.41 -10.28
C ASN A 55 -1.40 0.33 -9.48
N THR A 56 -1.35 -0.01 -8.19
CA THR A 56 -2.57 -0.14 -7.36
C THR A 56 -2.48 0.68 -6.09
N VAL A 57 -1.50 0.39 -5.24
CA VAL A 57 -1.39 0.97 -3.91
C VAL A 57 -0.80 2.37 -3.98
N ALA A 58 0.32 2.54 -4.67
CA ALA A 58 0.93 3.86 -4.82
C ALA A 58 0.03 4.80 -5.63
N ASP A 59 -0.57 4.31 -6.71
CA ASP A 59 -1.56 5.05 -7.49
C ASP A 59 -2.78 5.47 -6.64
N ALA A 60 -3.32 4.57 -5.81
CA ALA A 60 -4.42 4.91 -4.92
C ALA A 60 -4.05 5.99 -3.90
N CYS A 61 -2.83 5.97 -3.37
CA CYS A 61 -2.34 7.04 -2.50
C CYS A 61 -2.30 8.39 -3.23
N LEU A 62 -1.74 8.42 -4.43
CA LEU A 62 -1.67 9.65 -5.22
C LEU A 62 -3.06 10.18 -5.61
N CYS A 63 -3.98 9.29 -5.96
CA CYS A 63 -5.30 9.63 -6.50
C CYS A 63 -6.39 9.85 -5.47
N TYR A 64 -6.25 9.48 -4.19
CA TYR A 64 -7.39 9.53 -3.26
C TYR A 64 -7.10 10.13 -1.89
N ILE A 65 -5.87 10.58 -1.64
CA ILE A 65 -5.56 11.37 -0.44
C ILE A 65 -6.16 12.76 -0.58
N ASP A 66 -5.83 13.48 -1.64
CA ASP A 66 -6.20 14.90 -1.81
C ASP A 66 -6.99 15.23 -3.09
N GLU A 67 -7.53 14.23 -3.79
CA GLU A 67 -8.21 14.44 -5.07
C GLU A 67 -9.34 15.47 -4.99
N PRO A 68 -9.29 16.54 -5.80
CA PRO A 68 -10.32 17.56 -5.84
C PRO A 68 -11.58 17.05 -6.54
N GLY A 69 -12.75 17.50 -6.09
CA GLY A 69 -14.03 17.19 -6.74
C GLY A 69 -14.72 15.90 -6.29
N LEU A 70 -14.07 15.09 -5.44
CA LEU A 70 -14.70 13.97 -4.73
C LEU A 70 -14.96 14.32 -3.26
N THR A 71 -16.05 13.80 -2.70
CA THR A 71 -16.29 13.91 -1.26
C THR A 71 -15.31 13.01 -0.49
N PRO A 72 -14.97 13.35 0.77
CA PRO A 72 -14.10 12.51 1.59
C PRO A 72 -14.56 11.05 1.69
N GLU A 73 -15.88 10.83 1.78
CA GLU A 73 -16.48 9.49 1.86
C GLU A 73 -16.25 8.67 0.58
N ILE A 74 -16.42 9.29 -0.60
CA ILE A 74 -16.19 8.59 -1.87
C ILE A 74 -14.72 8.24 -2.04
N ARG A 75 -13.81 9.17 -1.70
CA ARG A 75 -12.36 8.93 -1.73
C ARG A 75 -11.98 7.77 -0.83
N GLU A 76 -12.49 7.75 0.41
CA GLU A 76 -12.25 6.67 1.36
C GLU A 76 -12.73 5.32 0.82
N LYS A 77 -13.95 5.28 0.27
CA LYS A 77 -14.53 4.04 -0.27
C LYS A 77 -13.71 3.47 -1.43
N ILE A 78 -13.23 4.33 -2.33
CA ILE A 78 -12.43 3.88 -3.49
C ILE A 78 -11.04 3.46 -3.03
N PHE A 79 -10.40 4.23 -2.16
CA PHE A 79 -9.09 3.89 -1.58
C PHE A 79 -9.14 2.55 -0.83
N HIS A 80 -10.16 2.35 0.02
CA HIS A 80 -10.37 1.10 0.73
C HIS A 80 -10.52 -0.10 -0.21
N LYS A 81 -11.29 0.07 -1.29
CA LYS A 81 -11.46 -0.97 -2.31
C LYS A 81 -10.12 -1.33 -2.95
N SER A 82 -9.35 -0.34 -3.39
CA SER A 82 -8.04 -0.55 -4.01
C SER A 82 -7.08 -1.30 -3.08
N LEU A 83 -6.97 -0.89 -1.82
CA LEU A 83 -6.08 -1.55 -0.86
C LEU A 83 -6.57 -2.95 -0.47
N SER A 84 -7.88 -3.19 -0.42
CA SER A 84 -8.43 -4.52 -0.16
C SER A 84 -8.08 -5.50 -1.28
N GLU A 85 -8.27 -5.09 -2.54
CA GLU A 85 -7.93 -5.89 -3.71
C GLU A 85 -6.41 -6.15 -3.78
N ALA A 86 -5.62 -5.10 -3.54
CA ALA A 86 -4.18 -5.19 -3.55
C ALA A 86 -3.65 -6.12 -2.45
N TYR A 87 -4.20 -6.06 -1.24
CA TYR A 87 -3.81 -6.94 -0.13
C TYR A 87 -3.96 -8.43 -0.49
N VAL A 88 -5.07 -8.79 -1.15
CA VAL A 88 -5.33 -10.18 -1.57
C VAL A 88 -4.34 -10.65 -2.63
N ILE A 89 -3.98 -9.78 -3.57
CA ILE A 89 -3.09 -10.13 -4.69
C ILE A 89 -1.63 -10.13 -4.26
N LEU A 90 -1.17 -9.10 -3.53
CA LEU A 90 0.20 -8.96 -3.05
C LEU A 90 0.65 -10.13 -2.16
N ARG A 91 -0.28 -10.76 -1.44
CA ARG A 91 -0.01 -11.97 -0.65
C ARG A 91 0.44 -13.17 -1.49
N LYS A 92 0.05 -13.23 -2.76
CA LYS A 92 0.26 -14.40 -3.65
C LYS A 92 1.61 -14.40 -4.37
N PHE A 93 2.29 -13.26 -4.44
CA PHE A 93 3.65 -13.14 -4.99
C PHE A 93 4.71 -13.73 -4.05
#